data_AF-A0A323V8R9-F1
#
_entry.id   AF-A0A323V8R9-F1
#
_cell.length_a   1.000
_cell.length_b   1.000
_cell.length_c   1.000
_cell.angle_alpha   90.00
_cell.angle_beta   90.00
_cell.angle_gamma   90.00
#
_symmetry.space_group_name_H-M   'P 1'
#
loop_
_entity.id
_entity.type
_entity.pdbx_description
1 polymer ?
#
loop_
_entity_poly.entity_id
_entity_poly.type
_entity_poly.pdbx_seq_one_letter_code
_entity_poly.pdbx_strand_id
1 'polypeptide(L)' 'MHRGMVVLVLCAVQFVDVLGVTSTTTAIPAVLDGLDAPGSAAGPLAVAYPMFFGGLLVLGARLGDRYGSRRVLAGGV' A
#
# COMPACT_ATOMS: atom_id res chain seq x y z
N MET A 1 9.12 -12.10 25.13
CA MET A 1 10.33 -11.68 24.38
C MET A 1 10.08 -11.55 22.86
N HIS A 2 8.94 -11.00 22.39
CA HIS A 2 8.64 -10.91 20.94
C HIS A 2 8.47 -9.47 20.40
N ARG A 3 8.58 -8.43 21.24
CA ARG A 3 8.37 -7.03 20.82
C ARG A 3 9.37 -6.56 19.75
N GLY A 4 10.65 -6.97 19.84
CA GLY A 4 11.65 -6.59 18.84
C GLY A 4 11.37 -7.15 17.45
N MET A 5 10.82 -8.37 17.38
CA MET A 5 10.44 -9.01 16.11
C MET A 5 9.23 -8.33 15.47
N VAL A 6 8.26 -7.87 16.29
CA VAL A 6 7.13 -7.06 15.80
C VAL A 6 7.62 -5.75 15.20
N VAL A 7 8.54 -5.04 15.86
CA VAL A 7 9.09 -3.77 15.34
C VAL A 7 9.84 -3.98 14.03
N LEU A 8 10.63 -5.05 13.92
CA LEU A 8 11.37 -5.36 12.70
C LEU A 8 10.44 -5.69 11.53
N VAL A 9 9.35 -6.43 11.78
CA VAL A 9 8.31 -6.70 10.78
C VAL A 9 7.60 -5.41 10.37
N LEU A 10 7.22 -4.54 11.32
CA LEU A 10 6.59 -3.25 11.00
C LEU A 10 7.52 -2.34 10.18
N CYS A 11 8.81 -2.31 10.50
CA CYS A 11 9.81 -1.59 9.69
C CYS A 11 9.89 -2.15 8.26
N ALA A 12 9.90 -3.46 8.09
CA ALA A 12 9.96 -4.08 6.77
C ALA A 12 8.69 -3.78 5.95
N VAL A 13 7.51 -3.84 6.56
CA VAL A 13 6.24 -3.46 5.92
C VAL A 13 6.28 -2.00 5.50
N GLN A 14 6.70 -1.09 6.40
CA GLN A 14 6.79 0.33 6.08
C GLN A 14 7.81 0.62 4.97
N PHE A 15 8.91 -0.12 4.94
CA PHE A 15 9.91 0.00 3.89
C PHE A 15 9.35 -0.41 2.52
N VAL A 16 8.64 -1.54 2.44
CA VAL A 16 7.98 -1.99 1.20
C VAL A 16 6.91 -1.01 0.74
N ASP A 17 6.13 -0.46 1.67
CA ASP A 17 5.11 0.56 1.38
C ASP A 17 5.71 1.81 0.74
N VAL A 18 6.78 2.36 1.34
CA VAL A 18 7.49 3.54 0.81
C VAL A 18 8.09 3.26 -0.57
N LEU A 19 8.65 2.06 -0.78
CA LEU A 19 9.15 1.64 -2.10
C LEU A 19 8.01 1.60 -3.13
N GLY A 20 6.82 1.12 -2.75
CA GLY A 20 5.64 1.09 -3.62
C GLY A 20 5.17 2.49 -4.03
N VAL A 21 5.08 3.42 -3.08
CA VAL A 21 4.72 4.83 -3.34
C VAL A 21 5.77 5.51 -4.23
N THR A 22 7.05 5.25 -3.98
CA THR A 22 8.14 5.83 -4.78
C THR A 22 8.10 5.29 -6.21
N SER A 23 7.91 3.98 -6.39
CA SER A 23 7.83 3.34 -7.71
C SER A 23 6.61 3.80 -8.52
N THR A 24 5.47 4.07 -7.86
CA THR A 24 4.29 4.61 -8.53
C THR A 24 4.51 6.07 -8.90
N THR A 25 5.07 6.88 -8.01
CA THR A 25 5.39 8.29 -8.28
C THR A 25 6.37 8.46 -9.45
N THR A 26 7.37 7.57 -9.59
CA THR A 26 8.29 7.59 -10.74
C THR A 26 7.67 7.06 -12.03
N ALA A 27 6.62 6.22 -11.95
CA ALA A 27 5.89 5.72 -13.12
C ALA A 27 4.82 6.71 -13.63
N ILE A 28 4.28 7.58 -12.77
CA ILE A 28 3.30 8.62 -13.15
C ILE A 28 3.72 9.44 -14.37
N PRO A 29 4.95 9.97 -14.50
CA PRO A 29 5.35 10.70 -15.71
C PRO A 29 5.31 9.83 -16.96
N ALA A 30 5.67 8.55 -16.89
CA ALA A 30 5.58 7.64 -18.03
C ALA A 30 4.13 7.31 -18.43
N VAL A 31 3.22 7.22 -17.45
CA VAL A 31 1.78 7.02 -17.70
C VAL A 31 1.14 8.29 -18.27
N LEU A 32 1.54 9.47 -17.82
CA LEU A 32 1.07 10.76 -18.35
C LEU A 32 1.51 10.98 -19.80
N ASP A 33 2.77 10.65 -20.11
CA ASP A 33 3.34 10.76 -21.46
C ASP A 33 2.63 9.82 -22.44
N GLY A 34 2.32 8.58 -22.01
CA GLY A 34 1.58 7.62 -22.83
C GLY A 34 0.09 7.95 -23.03
N LEU A 35 -0.49 8.85 -22.23
CA LEU A 35 -1.90 9.23 -22.29
C LEU A 35 -2.13 10.66 -22.82
N ASP A 36 -1.06 11.37 -23.20
CA ASP A 36 -1.05 12.81 -23.55
C ASP A 36 -1.80 13.68 -22.52
N ALA A 37 -1.73 13.26 -21.25
CA ALA A 37 -2.53 13.84 -20.18
C ALA A 37 -1.81 15.04 -19.54
N PRO A 38 -2.54 16.12 -19.16
CA PRO A 38 -1.94 17.28 -18.53
C PRO A 38 -1.31 16.91 -17.19
N GLY A 39 -0.18 17.53 -16.84
CA GLY A 39 0.54 17.27 -15.59
C GLY A 39 -0.28 17.49 -14.31
N SER A 40 -1.42 18.17 -14.40
CA SER A 40 -2.41 18.27 -13.32
C SER A 40 -3.02 16.93 -12.92
N ALA A 41 -3.00 15.92 -13.79
CA ALA A 41 -3.46 14.55 -13.50
C ALA A 41 -2.47 13.75 -12.63
N ALA A 42 -1.22 14.21 -12.47
CA ALA A 42 -0.20 13.55 -11.64
C ALA A 42 -0.61 13.44 -10.16
N GLY A 43 -1.20 14.51 -9.61
CA GLY A 43 -1.66 14.58 -8.23
C GLY A 43 -2.68 13.49 -7.88
N PRO A 44 -3.85 13.43 -8.55
CA PRO A 44 -4.84 12.39 -8.27
C PRO A 44 -4.33 10.97 -8.53
N LEU A 45 -3.43 10.77 -9.51
CA LEU A 45 -2.79 9.47 -9.74
C LEU A 45 -1.87 9.05 -8.57
N ALA A 46 -1.12 9.99 -8.00
CA ALA A 46 -0.25 9.73 -6.84
C ALA A 46 -1.04 9.36 -5.58
N VAL A 47 -2.25 9.91 -5.42
CA VAL A 47 -3.10 9.66 -4.24
C VAL A 47 -3.97 8.42 -4.41
N ALA A 48 -4.20 7.96 -5.65
CA ALA A 48 -5.00 6.76 -5.91
C ALA A 48 -4.40 5.48 -5.30
N TYR A 49 -3.08 5.27 -5.42
CA TYR A 49 -2.40 4.11 -4.81
C TYR A 49 -2.60 4.02 -3.29
N PRO A 50 -2.22 5.04 -2.48
CA PRO A 50 -2.38 4.97 -1.04
C PRO A 50 -3.85 4.94 -0.60
N MET A 51 -4.78 5.51 -1.39
CA MET A 51 -6.21 5.43 -1.11
C MET A 51 -6.75 4.00 -1.26
N PHE A 52 -6.38 3.30 -2.34
CA PHE A 52 -6.72 1.89 -2.52
C PHE A 52 -6.05 1.00 -1.48
N PHE A 53 -4.75 1.23 -1.22
CA PHE A 53 -3.98 0.48 -0.24
C PHE A 53 -4.56 0.65 1.18
N GLY A 54 -4.89 1.87 1.58
CA GLY A 54 -5.55 2.16 2.85
C GLY A 54 -6.93 1.53 2.95
N GLY A 55 -7.72 1.55 1.87
CA GLY A 55 -9.01 0.87 1.81
C GLY A 55 -8.90 -0.65 1.99
N LEU A 56 -7.92 -1.27 1.34
CA LEU A 56 -7.63 -2.70 1.47
C LEU A 56 -7.11 -3.04 2.87
N LEU A 57 -6.27 -2.20 3.49
CA LEU A 57 -5.83 -2.38 4.88
C LEU A 57 -6.99 -2.32 5.87
N VAL A 58 -7.93 -1.39 5.70
CA VAL A 58 -9.13 -1.30 6.55
C VAL A 58 -9.98 -2.56 6.37
N LEU A 59 -10.14 -3.04 5.14
CA LEU A 59 -10.84 -4.30 4.86
C LEU A 59 -10.13 -5.50 5.51
N GLY A 60 -8.81 -5.60 5.40
CA GLY A 60 -8.00 -6.66 6.00
C GLY A 60 -8.02 -6.63 7.53
N ALA A 61 -7.94 -5.45 8.14
CA ALA A 61 -8.08 -5.29 9.59
C ALA A 61 -9.45 -5.78 10.08
N ARG A 62 -10.54 -5.41 9.38
CA ARG A 62 -11.91 -5.83 9.71
C ARG A 62 -12.12 -7.33 9.54
N LEU A 63 -11.45 -7.94 8.55
CA LEU A 63 -11.47 -9.38 8.34
C LEU A 63 -10.67 -10.11 9.43
N GLY A 64 -9.53 -9.54 9.83
CA GLY A 64 -8.66 -10.02 10.91
C GLY A 64 -9.37 -10.13 12.25
N ASP A 65 -10.15 -9.09 12.60
CA ASP A 65 -10.96 -9.07 13.83
C ASP A 65 -12.08 -10.10 13.82
N ARG A 66 -12.69 -10.38 12.67
CA ARG A 66 -13.86 -11.27 12.58
C ARG A 66 -13.52 -12.74 12.40
N TYR A 67 -12.40 -13.07 11.75
CA TYR A 67 -12.05 -14.46 11.38
C TYR A 67 -10.81 -15.02 12.09
N GLY A 68 -10.16 -14.22 12.95
CA GLY A 68 -8.96 -14.59 13.67
C GLY A 68 -7.70 -14.43 12.83
N SER A 69 -6.69 -13.78 13.41
CA SER A 69 -5.45 -13.32 12.75
C SER A 69 -4.72 -14.39 11.92
N ARG A 70 -4.91 -15.67 12.25
CA ARG A 70 -4.22 -16.81 11.62
C ARG A 70 -4.76 -17.18 10.23
N ARG A 71 -6.03 -16.88 9.90
CA ARG A 71 -6.62 -17.22 8.58
C ARG A 71 -6.54 -16.07 7.57
N VAL A 72 -6.51 -14.84 8.08
CA VAL A 72 -6.40 -13.61 7.30
C VAL A 72 -4.99 -13.47 6.73
N LEU A 73 -3.97 -13.67 7.58
CA LEU A 73 -2.56 -13.77 7.14
C LEU A 73 -2.29 -14.89 6.10
N ALA A 74 -3.04 -16.00 6.14
CA ALA A 74 -2.87 -17.10 5.19
C ALA A 74 -3.60 -16.87 3.86
N GLY A 75 -4.58 -15.97 3.81
CA GLY A 75 -5.36 -15.65 2.62
C GLY A 75 -4.77 -14.51 1.78
N GLY A 76 -3.78 -13.78 2.28
CA GLY A 76 -3.27 -12.59 1.61
C GLY A 76 -4.24 -11.40 1.70
N VAL A 77 -4.83 -11.21 2.89
CA VAL A 77 -5.60 -10.02 3.27
C VAL A 77 -5.23 -9.61 4.69
#